data_AF-A0A661MXG9-F1
#
_entry.id   AF-A0A661MXG9-F1
#
_cell.length_a   1.000
_cell.length_b   1.000
_cell.length_c   1.000
_cell.angle_alpha   90.00
_cell.angle_beta   90.00
_cell.angle_gamma   90.00
#
_symmetry.space_group_name_H-M   'P 1'
#
loop_
_entity.id
_entity.type
_entity.pdbx_description
1 polymer ?
#
loop_
_entity_poly.entity_id
_entity_poly.type
_entity_poly.pdbx_seq_one_letter_code
_entity_poly.pdbx_strand_id
1 'polypeptide(L)'
;MDDAKEIQRMLDELEPRVERLKSLYQQYFMGIEKIPPATLRKAVDRTFWQLRRVRFKNTRMRFKFQQVLQRYNSYQQYWARIERQIEQGTYQRHVIKAAKRFGKEEILTAAGRAAAAALRRVDEEPETEQPQVWELDDEETTYDGSDETPTPPSERGRIPSLLMAAVQDHSAEPDRAPAAQPAAQPAAGYPPAQGYAA
;
A
#
# COMPACT_ATOMS: atom_id res chain seq x y z
N MET A 1 -12.80 3.06 -29.94
CA MET A 1 -11.38 2.67 -29.74
C MET A 1 -10.63 3.72 -28.91
N ASP A 2 -11.32 4.75 -28.46
CA ASP A 2 -10.73 5.96 -27.90
C ASP A 2 -10.31 5.79 -26.44
N ASP A 3 -10.97 4.89 -25.70
CA ASP A 3 -10.61 4.55 -24.32
C ASP A 3 -9.16 4.11 -24.17
N ALA A 4 -8.65 3.28 -25.10
CA ALA A 4 -7.26 2.80 -25.03
C ALA A 4 -6.25 3.94 -25.23
N LYS A 5 -6.54 4.87 -26.15
CA LYS A 5 -5.71 6.05 -26.39
C LYS A 5 -5.74 7.00 -25.20
N GLU A 6 -6.92 7.18 -24.60
CA GLU A 6 -7.08 8.02 -23.41
C GLU A 6 -6.34 7.44 -22.20
N ILE A 7 -6.46 6.13 -21.94
CA ILE A 7 -5.70 5.47 -20.86
C ILE A 7 -4.20 5.62 -21.08
N GLN A 8 -3.73 5.48 -22.32
CA GLN A 8 -2.31 5.65 -22.63
C GLN A 8 -1.84 7.07 -22.34
N ARG A 9 -2.59 8.08 -22.78
CA ARG A 9 -2.32 9.48 -22.45
C ARG A 9 -2.29 9.73 -20.95
N MET A 10 -3.27 9.19 -20.20
CA MET A 10 -3.31 9.31 -18.74
C MET A 10 -2.07 8.70 -18.08
N LEU A 11 -1.57 7.55 -18.57
CA LEU A 11 -0.35 6.92 -18.07
C LEU A 11 0.89 7.73 -18.40
N ASP A 12 0.97 8.27 -19.61
CA ASP A 12 2.10 9.10 -20.06
C ASP A 12 2.17 10.44 -19.29
N GLU A 13 1.01 10.99 -18.89
CA GLU A 13 0.94 12.18 -18.03
C GLU A 13 1.17 11.87 -16.54
N LEU A 14 0.85 10.65 -16.07
CA LEU A 14 0.93 10.29 -14.66
C LEU A 14 2.38 10.21 -14.16
N GLU A 15 3.26 9.57 -14.93
CA GLU A 15 4.66 9.37 -14.57
C GLU A 15 5.42 10.68 -14.27
N PRO A 16 5.44 11.69 -15.18
CA PRO A 16 6.10 12.96 -14.90
C PRO A 16 5.42 13.73 -13.75
N ARG A 17 4.10 13.57 -13.53
CA ARG A 17 3.43 14.16 -12.37
C ARG A 17 3.90 13.54 -11.05
N VAL A 18 4.12 12.23 -11.01
CA VAL A 18 4.69 11.55 -9.84
C VAL A 18 6.10 12.03 -9.55
N GLU A 19 6.94 12.19 -10.58
CA GLU A 19 8.31 12.69 -10.38
C GLU A 19 8.32 14.16 -9.93
N ARG A 20 7.45 15.00 -10.51
CA ARG A 20 7.27 16.38 -10.07
C ARG A 20 6.83 16.45 -8.61
N LEU A 21 5.93 15.56 -8.18
CA LEU A 21 5.48 15.48 -6.80
C LEU A 21 6.62 15.11 -5.85
N LYS A 22 7.48 14.17 -6.23
CA LYS A 22 8.71 13.87 -5.49
C LYS A 22 9.61 15.09 -5.35
N SER A 23 9.87 15.82 -6.44
CA SER A 23 10.72 17.03 -6.36
C SER A 23 10.15 18.09 -5.43
N LEU A 24 8.83 18.32 -5.44
CA LEU A 24 8.19 19.26 -4.52
C LEU A 24 8.31 18.83 -3.06
N TYR A 25 8.12 17.54 -2.78
CA TYR A 25 8.36 17.01 -1.44
C TYR A 25 9.81 17.20 -0.99
N GLN A 26 10.78 17.00 -1.88
CA GLN A 26 12.19 17.28 -1.58
C GLN A 26 12.43 18.77 -1.28
N GLN A 27 11.82 19.68 -2.04
CA GLN A 27 11.89 21.13 -1.78
C GLN A 27 11.26 21.51 -0.43
N TYR A 28 10.16 20.87 -0.07
CA TYR A 28 9.53 21.00 1.25
C TYR A 28 10.47 20.51 2.36
N PHE A 29 11.09 19.34 2.22
CA PHE A 29 12.03 18.82 3.23
C PHE A 29 13.29 19.67 3.38
N MET A 30 13.77 20.27 2.27
CA MET A 30 14.86 21.26 2.30
C MET A 30 14.44 22.57 2.99
N GLY A 31 13.15 22.79 3.23
CA GLY A 31 12.60 24.01 3.81
C GLY A 31 12.60 25.19 2.85
N ILE A 32 12.67 24.94 1.55
CA ILE A 32 12.48 25.96 0.50
C ILE A 32 10.98 26.24 0.38
N GLU A 33 10.18 25.18 0.28
CA GLU A 33 8.72 25.27 0.41
C GLU A 33 8.30 25.07 1.87
N LYS A 34 7.34 25.86 2.34
CA LYS A 34 6.88 25.82 3.74
C LYS A 34 5.71 24.84 3.96
N ILE A 35 5.06 24.41 2.90
CA ILE A 35 3.81 23.64 2.95
C ILE A 35 3.98 22.38 2.09
N PRO A 36 3.50 21.20 2.54
CA PRO A 36 3.53 19.99 1.72
C PRO A 36 2.68 20.15 0.45
N PRO A 37 3.06 19.53 -0.69
CA PRO A 37 2.35 19.64 -1.97
C PRO A 37 1.04 18.82 -2.02
N ALA A 38 0.11 19.11 -1.11
CA ALA A 38 -1.13 18.38 -0.93
C ALA A 38 -2.05 18.43 -2.16
N THR A 39 -2.07 19.55 -2.88
CA THR A 39 -2.90 19.72 -4.08
C THR A 39 -2.45 18.78 -5.20
N LEU A 40 -1.15 18.73 -5.49
CA LEU A 40 -0.60 17.84 -6.52
C LEU A 40 -0.73 16.37 -6.11
N ARG A 41 -0.50 16.05 -4.83
CA ARG A 41 -0.70 14.69 -4.30
C ARG A 41 -2.13 14.21 -4.53
N LYS A 42 -3.13 15.02 -4.18
CA LYS A 42 -4.55 14.69 -4.42
C LYS A 42 -4.87 14.48 -5.90
N ALA A 43 -4.27 15.25 -6.80
CA ALA A 43 -4.48 15.10 -8.25
C ALA A 43 -3.87 13.79 -8.78
N VAL A 44 -2.67 13.42 -8.32
CA VAL A 44 -2.01 12.15 -8.63
C VAL A 44 -2.83 10.97 -8.09
N ASP A 45 -3.27 11.03 -6.82
CA ASP A 45 -4.12 10.00 -6.19
C ASP A 45 -5.43 9.80 -6.96
N ARG A 46 -6.06 10.89 -7.41
CA ARG A 46 -7.28 10.82 -8.23
C ARG A 46 -7.04 10.08 -9.54
N THR A 47 -5.90 10.33 -10.19
CA THR A 47 -5.52 9.67 -11.46
C THR A 47 -5.30 8.18 -11.23
N PHE A 48 -4.58 7.80 -10.16
CA PHE A 48 -4.42 6.39 -9.76
C PHE A 48 -5.76 5.71 -9.49
N TRP A 49 -6.67 6.38 -8.79
CA TRP A 49 -7.98 5.83 -8.47
C TRP A 49 -8.83 5.57 -9.72
N GLN A 50 -8.77 6.47 -10.71
CA GLN A 50 -9.42 6.28 -12.01
C GLN A 50 -8.81 5.08 -12.74
N LEU A 51 -7.48 5.04 -12.89
CA LEU A 51 -6.78 3.96 -13.62
C LEU A 51 -6.94 2.59 -12.96
N ARG A 52 -7.07 2.52 -11.63
CA ARG A 52 -7.27 1.24 -10.91
C ARG A 52 -8.61 0.57 -11.20
N ARG A 53 -9.61 1.35 -11.64
CA ARG A 53 -10.96 0.86 -11.99
C ARG A 53 -11.06 0.39 -13.44
N VAL A 54 -10.09 0.76 -14.27
CA VAL A 54 -10.05 0.42 -15.68
C VAL A 54 -9.52 -1.01 -15.85
N ARG A 55 -10.17 -1.79 -16.73
CA ARG A 55 -9.65 -3.08 -17.20
C ARG A 55 -8.67 -2.83 -18.36
N PHE A 56 -7.37 -3.00 -18.10
CA PHE A 56 -6.35 -2.92 -19.14
C PHE A 56 -6.47 -4.09 -20.11
N LYS A 57 -6.73 -3.80 -21.38
CA LYS A 57 -6.69 -4.80 -22.47
C LYS A 57 -5.26 -5.09 -22.94
N ASN A 58 -4.35 -4.13 -22.76
CA ASN A 58 -2.97 -4.20 -23.20
C ASN A 58 -2.03 -4.46 -22.02
N THR A 59 -1.23 -5.53 -22.11
CA THR A 59 -0.24 -5.94 -21.10
C THR A 59 0.83 -4.88 -20.86
N ARG A 60 1.32 -4.22 -21.92
CA ARG A 60 2.35 -3.17 -21.80
C ARG A 60 1.85 -1.98 -20.97
N MET A 61 0.62 -1.54 -21.21
CA MET A 61 0.00 -0.44 -20.45
C MET A 61 -0.23 -0.83 -18.99
N ARG A 62 -0.64 -2.07 -18.74
CA ARG A 62 -0.78 -2.60 -17.37
C ARG A 62 0.57 -2.61 -16.66
N PHE A 63 1.64 -3.07 -17.32
CA PHE A 63 2.98 -3.10 -16.75
C PHE A 63 3.47 -1.69 -16.40
N LYS A 64 3.36 -0.73 -17.33
CA LYS A 64 3.69 0.68 -17.07
C LYS A 64 2.93 1.24 -15.87
N PHE A 65 1.63 0.97 -15.77
CA PHE A 65 0.83 1.37 -14.61
C PHE A 65 1.37 0.76 -13.30
N GLN A 66 1.71 -0.52 -13.28
CA GLN A 66 2.25 -1.19 -12.08
C GLN A 66 3.61 -0.59 -11.68
N GLN A 67 4.51 -0.33 -12.63
CA GLN A 67 5.81 0.31 -12.37
C GLN A 67 5.62 1.69 -11.69
N VAL A 68 4.77 2.53 -12.26
CA VAL A 68 4.50 3.88 -11.72
C VAL A 68 3.81 3.80 -10.35
N LEU A 69 2.92 2.84 -10.14
CA LEU A 69 2.27 2.59 -8.85
C LEU A 69 3.27 2.15 -7.77
N GLN A 70 4.17 1.23 -8.09
CA GLN A 70 5.19 0.75 -7.16
C GLN A 70 6.12 1.90 -6.74
N ARG A 71 6.62 2.68 -7.71
CA ARG A 71 7.44 3.87 -7.47
C ARG A 71 6.72 4.87 -6.56
N TYR A 72 5.44 5.14 -6.85
CA TYR A 72 4.63 6.04 -6.03
C TYR A 72 4.46 5.55 -4.59
N ASN A 73 4.19 4.26 -4.38
CA ASN A 73 4.07 3.68 -3.04
C ASN A 73 5.38 3.81 -2.24
N SER A 74 6.54 3.57 -2.86
CA SER A 74 7.85 3.78 -2.24
C SER A 74 8.04 5.24 -1.79
N TYR A 75 7.64 6.19 -2.64
CA TYR A 75 7.71 7.61 -2.30
C TYR A 75 6.75 7.97 -1.15
N GLN A 76 5.54 7.43 -1.11
CA GLN A 76 4.61 7.66 -0.01
C GLN A 76 5.18 7.20 1.35
N GLN A 77 5.77 6.00 1.39
CA GLN A 77 6.41 5.49 2.62
C GLN A 77 7.59 6.36 3.04
N TYR A 78 8.41 6.78 2.07
CA TYR A 78 9.50 7.70 2.32
C TYR A 78 9.02 9.04 2.89
N TRP A 79 8.03 9.68 2.25
CA TRP A 79 7.48 10.95 2.73
C TRP A 79 6.90 10.82 4.14
N ALA A 80 6.12 9.77 4.43
CA ALA A 80 5.55 9.54 5.75
C ALA A 80 6.63 9.38 6.84
N ARG A 81 7.74 8.72 6.52
CA ARG A 81 8.88 8.58 7.45
C ARG A 81 9.52 9.95 7.75
N ILE A 82 9.77 10.75 6.72
CA ILE A 82 10.40 12.07 6.87
C ILE A 82 9.46 13.06 7.57
N GLU A 83 8.17 13.09 7.22
CA GLU A 83 7.16 13.91 7.90
C GLU A 83 7.14 13.61 9.39
N ARG A 84 7.15 12.33 9.79
CA ARG A 84 7.24 11.92 11.20
C ARG A 84 8.55 12.39 11.87
N GLN A 85 9.68 12.32 11.18
CA GLN A 85 10.96 12.82 11.73
C GLN A 85 10.94 14.35 11.92
N ILE A 86 10.30 15.08 11.02
CA ILE A 86 10.13 16.53 11.11
C ILE A 86 9.24 16.87 12.30
N GLU A 87 8.10 16.19 12.47
CA GLU A 87 7.20 16.36 13.62
C GLU A 87 7.89 16.09 14.96
N GLN A 88 8.76 15.08 15.00
CA GLN A 88 9.56 14.74 16.18
C GLN A 88 10.77 15.66 16.39
N GLY A 89 11.08 16.55 15.44
CA GLY A 89 12.27 17.40 15.46
C GLY A 89 13.59 16.63 15.31
N THR A 90 13.55 15.38 14.87
CA THR A 90 14.73 14.50 14.74
C THR A 90 15.28 14.45 13.31
N TYR A 91 14.64 15.16 12.37
CA TYR A 91 15.10 15.18 11.00
C TYR A 91 16.49 15.83 10.89
N GLN A 92 17.48 15.01 10.55
CA GLN A 92 18.91 15.33 10.60
C GLN A 92 19.25 16.68 9.95
N ARG A 93 18.73 16.97 8.75
CA ARG A 93 18.99 18.24 8.06
C ARG A 93 18.49 19.46 8.84
N HIS A 94 17.33 19.35 9.48
CA HIS A 94 16.77 20.43 10.30
C HIS A 94 17.54 20.59 11.60
N VAL A 95 17.92 19.47 12.24
CA VAL A 95 18.76 19.47 13.46
C VAL A 95 20.12 20.12 13.20
N ILE A 96 20.79 19.78 12.10
CA ILE A 96 22.06 20.41 11.70
C ILE A 96 21.87 21.91 11.46
N LYS A 97 20.82 22.30 10.73
CA LYS A 97 20.53 23.70 10.44
C LYS A 97 20.23 24.50 11.70
N ALA A 98 19.52 23.91 12.66
CA ALA A 98 19.25 24.51 13.96
C ALA A 98 20.54 24.62 14.79
N ALA A 99 21.35 23.56 14.85
CA ALA A 99 22.64 23.56 15.54
C ALA A 99 23.62 24.61 14.99
N LYS A 100 23.62 24.84 13.67
CA LYS A 100 24.40 25.92 13.03
C LYS A 100 23.92 27.32 13.40
N ARG A 101 22.64 27.50 13.78
CA ARG A 101 22.03 28.80 14.10
C ARG A 101 22.06 29.15 15.59
N PHE A 102 21.79 28.17 16.45
CA PHE A 102 21.64 28.35 17.89
C PHE A 102 22.80 27.75 18.70
N GLY A 103 23.77 27.09 18.04
CA GLY A 103 24.84 26.36 18.71
C GLY A 103 24.45 24.92 19.08
N LYS A 104 25.43 24.00 19.07
CA LYS A 104 25.19 22.56 19.31
C LYS A 104 24.64 22.30 20.72
N GLU A 105 25.21 22.93 21.75
CA GLU A 105 24.88 22.73 23.17
C GLU A 105 23.42 23.08 23.53
N GLU A 106 22.92 24.19 22.99
CA GLU A 106 21.58 24.70 23.27
C GLU A 106 20.50 23.80 22.65
N ILE A 107 20.73 23.31 21.43
CA ILE A 107 19.85 22.34 20.76
C ILE A 107 19.86 20.98 21.46
N LEU A 108 21.01 20.51 21.94
CA LEU A 108 21.10 19.24 22.66
C LEU A 108 20.30 19.25 23.97
N THR A 109 20.28 20.39 24.64
CA THR A 109 19.55 20.59 25.90
C THR A 109 18.04 20.70 25.66
N ALA A 110 17.61 21.36 24.59
CA ALA A 110 16.19 21.56 24.26
C ALA A 110 15.55 20.35 23.54
N ALA A 111 16.26 19.72 22.61
CA ALA A 111 15.71 18.66 21.74
C ALA A 111 15.97 17.23 22.25
N GLY A 112 16.74 17.08 23.34
CA GLY A 112 16.94 15.82 24.06
C GLY A 112 17.77 14.77 23.31
N ARG A 113 17.77 13.53 23.84
CA ARG A 113 18.63 12.42 23.40
C ARG A 113 18.53 12.06 21.91
N ALA A 114 17.36 12.23 21.30
CA ALA A 114 17.14 11.87 19.90
C ALA A 114 17.82 12.85 18.92
N ALA A 115 17.78 14.16 19.21
CA ALA A 115 18.52 15.15 18.45
C ALA A 115 20.03 15.01 18.66
N ALA A 116 20.46 14.61 19.86
CA ALA A 116 21.86 14.30 20.15
C ALA A 116 22.38 13.12 19.32
N ALA A 117 21.59 12.06 19.18
CA ALA A 117 21.94 10.92 18.32
C ALA A 117 22.00 11.32 16.84
N ALA A 118 21.09 12.18 16.37
CA ALA A 118 21.10 12.67 14.99
C ALA A 118 22.33 13.54 14.68
N LEU A 119 22.75 14.39 15.63
CA LEU A 119 23.94 15.25 15.45
C LEU A 119 25.24 14.45 15.50
N ARG A 120 25.35 13.44 16.39
CA ARG A 120 26.52 12.56 16.47
C ARG A 120 26.79 11.81 15.16
N ARG A 121 25.73 11.32 14.50
CA ARG A 121 25.85 10.69 13.17
C ARG A 121 26.47 11.61 12.12
N VAL A 122 26.23 12.92 12.22
CA VAL A 122 26.76 13.93 11.29
C VAL A 122 28.23 14.24 11.58
N ASP A 123 28.62 14.25 12.85
CA ASP A 123 30.02 14.47 13.24
C ASP A 123 30.89 13.23 12.95
N GLU A 124 30.31 12.03 12.85
CA GLU A 124 31.00 10.77 12.53
C GLU A 124 31.08 10.46 11.02
N GLU A 125 30.18 10.99 10.18
CA GLU A 125 30.19 10.75 8.72
C GLU A 125 30.48 12.04 7.92
N PRO A 126 31.68 12.21 7.34
CA PRO A 126 31.93 13.30 6.40
C PRO A 126 31.14 13.06 5.10
N GLU A 127 29.97 13.69 5.01
CA GLU A 127 29.25 14.13 3.80
C GLU A 127 29.50 13.30 2.52
N THR A 128 29.16 12.01 2.55
CA THR A 128 28.94 11.17 1.35
C THR A 128 27.56 10.51 1.37
N GLU A 129 26.55 11.19 1.90
CA GLU A 129 25.18 10.89 1.49
C GLU A 129 24.95 11.51 0.11
N GLN A 130 25.47 10.85 -0.91
CA GLN A 130 24.92 10.96 -2.26
C GLN A 130 23.39 10.86 -2.12
N PRO A 131 22.60 11.70 -2.82
CA PRO A 131 21.16 11.53 -2.81
C PRO A 131 20.93 10.05 -3.04
N GLN A 132 20.18 9.38 -2.16
CA GLN A 132 19.75 8.01 -2.40
C GLN A 132 19.07 8.04 -3.77
N VAL A 133 19.87 7.76 -4.80
CA VAL A 133 19.43 7.36 -6.10
C VAL A 133 18.67 6.13 -5.70
N TRP A 134 17.35 6.24 -5.81
CA TRP A 134 16.54 5.04 -5.88
C TRP A 134 17.07 4.38 -7.15
N GLU A 135 18.14 3.58 -7.03
CA GLU A 135 18.35 2.41 -7.87
C GLU A 135 17.10 1.58 -7.60
N LEU A 136 16.03 2.00 -8.28
CA LEU A 136 15.12 1.05 -8.84
C LEU A 136 16.05 0.17 -9.65
N ASP A 137 16.02 -1.13 -9.38
CA ASP A 137 16.37 -2.10 -10.39
C ASP A 137 15.53 -1.72 -11.61
N ASP A 138 16.10 -0.87 -12.47
CA ASP A 138 15.74 -0.77 -13.86
C ASP A 138 16.21 -2.09 -14.45
N GLU A 139 15.57 -3.19 -14.02
CA GLU A 139 15.56 -4.41 -14.78
C GLU A 139 14.79 -4.04 -16.04
N GLU A 140 15.55 -3.53 -17.01
CA GLU A 140 15.17 -3.43 -18.40
C GLU A 140 14.76 -4.83 -18.80
N THR A 141 13.48 -5.15 -18.59
CA THR A 141 12.89 -6.35 -19.15
C THR A 141 12.92 -6.11 -20.65
N THR A 142 14.02 -6.48 -21.29
CA THR A 142 14.14 -6.55 -22.73
C THR A 142 13.05 -7.52 -23.16
N TYR A 143 11.92 -6.94 -23.55
CA TYR A 143 10.84 -7.65 -24.18
C TYR A 143 11.36 -8.04 -25.57
N ASP A 144 12.11 -9.14 -25.63
CA ASP A 144 12.41 -9.81 -26.88
C ASP A 144 11.11 -10.40 -27.40
N GLY A 145 10.66 -9.88 -28.53
CA GLY A 145 9.40 -10.23 -29.17
C GLY A 145 9.50 -11.56 -29.89
N SER A 146 9.86 -12.63 -29.19
CA SER A 146 9.78 -14.00 -29.69
C SER A 146 8.60 -14.74 -29.05
N ASP A 147 7.75 -15.24 -29.94
CA ASP A 147 6.51 -15.97 -29.73
C ASP A 147 6.78 -17.30 -29.01
N GLU A 148 6.40 -17.43 -27.75
CA GLU A 148 6.32 -18.74 -27.09
C GLU A 148 5.13 -18.79 -26.12
N THR A 149 4.28 -19.80 -26.31
CA THR A 149 3.03 -20.02 -25.57
C THR A 149 3.26 -20.16 -24.05
N PRO A 150 2.41 -19.59 -23.18
CA PRO A 150 2.62 -19.68 -21.76
C PRO A 150 2.30 -21.09 -21.24
N THR A 151 3.35 -21.80 -20.82
CA THR A 151 3.23 -22.96 -19.93
C THR A 151 2.61 -22.47 -18.60
N PRO A 152 1.56 -23.13 -18.08
CA PRO A 152 0.94 -22.70 -16.83
C PRO A 152 1.93 -22.86 -15.65
N PRO A 153 2.01 -21.88 -14.74
CA PRO A 153 2.94 -21.95 -13.61
C PRO A 153 2.52 -23.05 -12.64
N SER A 154 3.45 -23.98 -12.39
CA SER A 154 3.39 -25.01 -11.36
C SER A 154 3.16 -24.36 -9.99
N GLU A 155 2.10 -24.79 -9.31
CA GLU A 155 1.74 -24.40 -7.95
C GLU A 155 2.88 -24.75 -6.97
N ARG A 156 3.64 -23.74 -6.54
CA ARG A 156 4.44 -23.82 -5.31
C ARG A 156 4.11 -22.63 -4.43
N GLY A 157 3.32 -22.89 -3.39
CA GLY A 157 3.00 -21.90 -2.37
C GLY A 157 1.70 -22.19 -1.63
N ARG A 158 1.49 -23.43 -1.19
CA ARG A 158 0.35 -23.81 -0.35
C ARG A 158 0.53 -23.17 1.03
N ILE A 159 -0.26 -22.16 1.35
CA ILE A 159 -0.44 -21.67 2.72
C ILE A 159 -1.02 -22.80 3.59
N PRO A 160 -0.47 -23.10 4.78
CA PRO A 160 -1.01 -24.16 5.64
C PRO A 160 -2.34 -23.71 6.25
N SER A 161 -3.43 -24.31 5.77
CA SER A 161 -4.77 -24.17 6.37
C SER A 161 -4.84 -25.04 7.62
N LEU A 162 -4.67 -24.41 8.78
CA LEU A 162 -4.84 -25.04 10.09
C LEU A 162 -6.26 -24.78 10.59
N LEU A 163 -7.25 -25.54 10.10
CA LEU A 163 -8.51 -25.83 10.81
C LEU A 163 -9.34 -26.86 10.03
N MET A 164 -9.30 -28.13 10.43
CA MET A 164 -10.49 -28.96 10.70
C MET A 164 -10.04 -30.38 11.02
N ALA A 165 -10.33 -30.78 12.25
CA ALA A 165 -10.21 -32.13 12.73
C ALA A 165 -11.27 -33.03 12.07
N ALA A 166 -10.78 -34.22 11.70
CA ALA A 166 -11.46 -35.52 11.62
C ALA A 166 -12.99 -35.55 11.81
N VAL A 167 -13.70 -36.04 10.78
CA VAL A 167 -14.64 -37.17 10.91
C VAL A 167 -14.59 -37.96 9.59
N GLN A 168 -14.02 -39.16 9.68
CA GLN A 168 -14.20 -40.25 8.72
C GLN A 168 -15.64 -40.76 8.85
N ASP A 169 -16.35 -41.05 7.75
CA ASP A 169 -17.28 -42.17 7.77
C ASP A 169 -17.41 -42.85 6.40
N HIS A 170 -17.39 -44.18 6.45
CA HIS A 170 -17.46 -45.12 5.36
C HIS A 170 -18.91 -45.32 4.91
N SER A 171 -19.14 -45.36 3.59
CA SER A 171 -20.37 -45.91 3.04
C SER A 171 -20.39 -47.43 3.20
N ALA A 172 -21.37 -47.96 3.94
CA ALA A 172 -21.89 -49.32 3.77
C ALA A 172 -23.28 -49.46 4.44
N GLU A 173 -24.33 -49.54 3.62
CA GLU A 173 -25.62 -50.17 3.98
C GLU A 173 -25.44 -51.70 4.08
N PRO A 174 -26.21 -52.43 4.92
CA PRO A 174 -27.53 -52.91 4.46
C PRO A 174 -28.63 -53.07 5.52
N ASP A 175 -29.87 -52.91 5.03
CA ASP A 175 -31.05 -53.75 5.25
C ASP A 175 -31.61 -53.95 6.68
N ARG A 176 -32.67 -53.19 7.01
CA ARG A 176 -33.81 -53.67 7.81
C ARG A 176 -35.06 -52.77 7.71
N ALA A 177 -36.09 -53.24 7.02
CA ALA A 177 -37.47 -52.73 7.15
C ALA A 177 -38.20 -53.41 8.34
N PRO A 178 -39.46 -53.03 8.67
CA PRO A 178 -40.00 -51.69 8.91
C PRO A 178 -40.67 -51.61 10.31
N ALA A 179 -40.69 -50.45 10.96
CA ALA A 179 -41.48 -50.25 12.19
C ALA A 179 -42.53 -49.14 11.99
N ALA A 180 -43.77 -49.59 12.10
CA ALA A 180 -45.06 -48.93 12.11
C ALA A 180 -45.10 -47.45 12.57
N GLN A 181 -45.78 -46.63 11.76
CA GLN A 181 -46.43 -45.39 12.18
C GLN A 181 -47.73 -45.72 12.94
N PRO A 182 -48.11 -44.90 13.93
CA PRO A 182 -49.53 -44.68 14.19
C PRO A 182 -49.91 -43.20 14.01
N ALA A 183 -50.87 -43.03 13.08
CA ALA A 183 -52.05 -42.18 13.10
C ALA A 183 -52.04 -40.81 13.81
N ALA A 184 -52.48 -39.82 13.03
CA ALA A 184 -52.81 -38.45 13.39
C ALA A 184 -53.92 -38.29 14.45
N GLN A 185 -53.91 -37.14 15.14
CA GLN A 185 -55.11 -36.31 15.36
C GLN A 185 -54.76 -34.85 15.74
N PRO A 186 -55.66 -33.87 15.51
CA PRO A 186 -55.31 -32.46 15.29
C PRO A 186 -55.77 -31.48 16.40
N ALA A 187 -55.38 -30.21 16.21
CA ALA A 187 -55.97 -28.96 16.71
C ALA A 187 -55.70 -28.55 18.18
N ALA A 188 -54.93 -27.46 18.34
CA ALA A 188 -55.09 -26.53 19.46
C ALA A 188 -54.62 -25.13 19.02
N GLY A 189 -55.51 -24.15 19.15
CA GLY A 189 -55.37 -22.80 18.63
C GLY A 189 -54.34 -21.93 19.34
N TYR A 190 -53.75 -21.03 18.57
CA TYR A 190 -53.02 -19.86 19.06
C TYR A 190 -54.01 -18.80 19.58
N PRO A 191 -53.84 -18.26 20.80
CA PRO A 191 -54.36 -16.94 21.13
C PRO A 191 -53.38 -15.85 20.67
N PRO A 192 -53.85 -14.71 20.13
CA PRO A 192 -52.96 -13.61 19.74
C PRO A 192 -52.60 -12.73 20.95
N ALA A 193 -51.36 -12.22 20.89
CA ALA A 193 -50.76 -11.28 21.81
C ALA A 193 -51.53 -9.95 21.88
N GLN A 194 -51.79 -9.46 23.08
CA GLN A 194 -51.98 -8.03 23.35
C GLN A 194 -51.40 -7.69 24.73
N GLY A 195 -50.20 -7.10 24.72
CA GLY A 195 -49.72 -6.27 25.81
C GLY A 195 -49.93 -4.82 25.44
N TYR A 196 -50.81 -4.11 26.17
CA TYR A 196 -50.88 -2.66 26.19
C TYR A 196 -51.29 -2.19 27.59
N ALA A 197 -50.37 -1.41 28.17
CA ALA A 197 -50.53 -0.28 29.10
C ALA A 197 -51.57 -0.35 30.24
N ALA A 198 -51.06 -0.25 31.48
CA ALA A 198 -51.06 1.00 32.26
C ALA A 198 -50.09 0.87 33.45
#